data_AF-A0A8H7DBG5-F1
#
_entry.id   AF-A0A8H7DBG5-F1
#
_cell.length_a   1.000
_cell.length_b   1.000
_cell.length_c   1.000
_cell.angle_alpha   90.00
_cell.angle_beta   90.00
_cell.angle_gamma   90.00
#
_symmetry.space_group_name_H-M   'P 1'
#
loop_
_entity.id
_entity.type
_entity.pdbx_description
1 polymer ?
#
loop_
_entity_poly.entity_id
_entity_poly.type
_entity_poly.pdbx_seq_one_letter_code
_entity_poly.pdbx_strand_id
1 'polypeptide(L)'
;MDDETAEIELLEQNLNKTRQISQRMTTILNSFDTRLAKLEKSILPLYTSTQILNRRANNIEKALLKIDEVASNQEGIAAEEALILRGPQPGQLPIYQEALERLNASIAFKSSDRDSLDTARLVETGAKKLTQLFTKLVAEASTGSTPSPNTEISAAPFPPAILATLYPLVAFMRTLPLPASHPSHPAAPAIMSTLKDAQKGYADMRGTWSRKCLEAQGKRVIDRADTVDSIVAGKDFGRWVESLLSVADEEYKYIKELTPLSSPNVVASSYNTLLNPILSLFSTTLTSLIAFIKRSLHKYAFCALASYEALLALQPRWDTLLTRRGSENAKANELKDGLSTLRGVCLRSFPEFLADIKMASLQKAVPGMETSVSVADFVISAVKYMDRLPEVHSAAAAALLQLGDGNWKMGEGVAVSAKPKLGDGDEQVILEHFIYDVVTTAITSLTTISRSQRRPAHGSMYLLNNMSYLRHNTVLEPAHEALLDFLSKPTQDALNSNFRTAKAAYFDANFSPLLQTLTDDAGASGKSGAKAAVKEKFTRFYELLEEVLDRHKGARLLEDDPESRMAIGEDVVKLVVPSLVRFTNKYREKEFSKNPQKYIKQSSDDVERQLKAIYR
;
A
#
# COMPACT_ATOMS: atom_id res chain seq x y z
N MET A 1 16.35 -88.56 -135.04
CA MET A 1 16.26 -89.25 -133.74
C MET A 1 17.49 -89.01 -132.87
N ASP A 2 18.68 -88.73 -133.45
CA ASP A 2 19.89 -88.56 -132.63
C ASP A 2 20.05 -87.16 -131.97
N ASP A 3 19.48 -86.09 -132.53
CA ASP A 3 19.59 -84.72 -131.97
C ASP A 3 18.75 -84.50 -130.68
N GLU A 4 17.53 -85.04 -130.60
CA GLU A 4 16.67 -84.91 -129.41
C GLU A 4 17.26 -85.63 -128.20
N THR A 5 18.04 -86.69 -128.42
CA THR A 5 18.66 -87.49 -127.35
C THR A 5 19.84 -86.74 -126.71
N ALA A 6 20.64 -86.03 -127.52
CA ALA A 6 21.73 -85.19 -127.04
C ALA A 6 21.24 -83.95 -126.27
N GLU A 7 20.11 -83.37 -126.69
CA GLU A 7 19.50 -82.22 -126.00
C GLU A 7 18.91 -82.63 -124.63
N ILE A 8 18.31 -83.82 -124.54
CA ILE A 8 17.84 -84.40 -123.28
C ILE A 8 19.02 -84.71 -122.35
N GLU A 9 20.12 -85.29 -122.83
CA GLU A 9 21.33 -85.51 -122.01
C GLU A 9 21.93 -84.19 -121.48
N LEU A 10 21.96 -83.13 -122.30
CA LEU A 10 22.45 -81.81 -121.89
C LEU A 10 21.54 -81.15 -120.85
N LEU A 11 20.21 -81.26 -121.02
CA LEU A 11 19.23 -80.80 -120.04
C LEU A 11 19.32 -81.59 -118.73
N GLU A 12 19.54 -82.91 -118.79
CA GLU A 12 19.74 -83.76 -117.62
C GLU A 12 21.05 -83.40 -116.89
N GLN A 13 22.11 -83.07 -117.63
CA GLN A 13 23.36 -82.54 -117.08
C GLN A 13 23.18 -81.19 -116.38
N ASN A 14 22.42 -80.27 -116.98
CA ASN A 14 22.10 -78.96 -116.40
C ASN A 14 21.19 -79.09 -115.17
N LEU A 15 20.24 -80.02 -115.19
CA LEU A 15 19.37 -80.32 -114.06
C LEU A 15 20.18 -80.93 -112.91
N ASN A 16 21.12 -81.84 -113.20
CA ASN A 16 22.06 -82.37 -112.20
C ASN A 16 22.99 -81.30 -111.63
N LYS A 17 23.50 -80.36 -112.45
CA LYS A 17 24.26 -79.20 -111.97
C LYS A 17 23.43 -78.31 -111.04
N THR A 18 22.19 -78.01 -111.43
CA THR A 18 21.27 -77.19 -110.63
C THR A 18 20.93 -77.89 -109.30
N ARG A 19 20.74 -79.21 -109.33
CA ARG A 19 20.51 -80.02 -108.14
C ARG A 19 21.72 -80.02 -107.21
N GLN A 20 22.94 -80.13 -107.74
CA GLN A 20 24.18 -80.00 -106.97
C GLN A 20 24.34 -78.61 -106.35
N ILE A 21 24.03 -77.53 -107.08
CA ILE A 21 24.10 -76.16 -106.56
C ILE A 21 23.07 -75.96 -105.44
N SER A 22 21.83 -76.42 -105.63
CA SER A 22 20.78 -76.38 -104.61
C SER A 22 21.18 -77.16 -103.36
N GLN A 23 21.80 -78.33 -103.53
CA GLN A 23 22.30 -79.14 -102.41
C GLN A 23 23.47 -78.46 -101.68
N ARG A 24 24.37 -77.78 -102.40
CA ARG A 24 25.42 -76.93 -101.80
C ARG A 24 24.82 -75.74 -101.04
N MET A 25 23.85 -75.02 -101.61
CA MET A 25 23.14 -73.93 -100.93
C MET A 25 22.47 -74.43 -99.64
N THR A 26 21.78 -75.57 -99.70
CA THR A 26 21.11 -76.18 -98.54
C THR A 26 22.14 -76.55 -97.46
N THR A 27 23.31 -77.07 -97.86
CA THR A 27 24.39 -77.40 -96.93
C THR A 27 24.98 -76.16 -96.27
N ILE A 28 25.18 -75.08 -97.03
CA ILE A 28 25.68 -73.80 -96.51
C ILE A 28 24.66 -73.18 -95.54
N LEU A 29 23.37 -73.17 -95.88
CA LEU A 29 22.30 -72.67 -95.00
C LEU A 29 22.22 -73.48 -93.71
N ASN A 30 22.25 -74.82 -93.79
CA ASN A 30 22.30 -75.67 -92.60
C ASN A 30 23.54 -75.39 -91.73
N SER A 31 24.68 -75.07 -92.35
CA SER A 31 25.90 -74.69 -91.63
C SER A 31 25.78 -73.33 -90.94
N PHE A 32 25.06 -72.37 -91.55
CA PHE A 32 24.78 -71.07 -90.93
C PHE A 32 23.79 -71.21 -89.78
N ASP A 33 22.72 -71.98 -89.93
CA ASP A 33 21.75 -72.24 -88.86
C ASP A 33 22.39 -72.94 -87.67
N THR A 34 23.25 -73.95 -87.91
CA THR A 34 24.00 -74.58 -86.80
C THR A 34 24.99 -73.62 -86.13
N ARG A 35 25.62 -72.70 -86.87
CA ARG A 35 26.51 -71.69 -86.29
C ARG A 35 25.72 -70.63 -85.52
N LEU A 36 24.57 -70.18 -86.02
CA LEU A 36 23.67 -69.24 -85.35
C LEU A 36 23.10 -69.85 -84.07
N ALA A 37 22.63 -71.09 -84.11
CA ALA A 37 22.14 -71.80 -82.93
C ALA A 37 23.24 -71.99 -81.86
N LYS A 38 24.49 -72.28 -82.28
CA LYS A 38 25.64 -72.34 -81.37
C LYS A 38 25.99 -70.96 -80.79
N LEU A 39 25.96 -69.92 -81.62
CA LEU A 39 26.21 -68.54 -81.21
C LEU A 39 25.16 -68.10 -80.18
N GLU A 40 23.88 -68.29 -80.47
CA GLU A 40 22.77 -67.97 -79.58
C GLU A 40 22.90 -68.72 -78.24
N LYS A 41 23.18 -70.02 -78.27
CA LYS A 41 23.41 -70.82 -77.06
C LYS A 41 24.61 -70.35 -76.24
N SER A 42 25.62 -69.74 -76.88
CA SER A 42 26.83 -69.22 -76.20
C SER A 42 26.69 -67.78 -75.71
N ILE A 43 26.01 -66.90 -76.46
CA ILE A 43 25.93 -65.46 -76.20
C ILE A 43 24.72 -65.10 -75.34
N LEU A 44 23.58 -65.78 -75.50
CA LEU A 44 22.38 -65.49 -74.71
C LEU A 44 22.62 -65.59 -73.20
N PRO A 45 23.33 -66.61 -72.67
CA PRO A 45 23.65 -66.68 -71.24
C PRO A 45 24.59 -65.54 -70.80
N LEU A 46 25.56 -65.15 -71.65
CA LEU A 46 26.49 -64.05 -71.37
C LEU A 46 25.76 -62.71 -71.32
N TYR A 47 24.86 -62.45 -72.27
CA TYR A 47 24.05 -61.23 -72.30
C TYR A 47 23.14 -61.15 -71.07
N THR A 48 22.46 -62.25 -70.73
CA THR A 48 21.59 -62.31 -69.55
C THR A 48 22.37 -62.14 -68.25
N SER A 49 23.52 -62.80 -68.12
CA SER A 49 24.43 -62.65 -66.98
C SER A 49 24.96 -61.21 -66.85
N THR A 50 25.33 -60.59 -67.97
CA THR A 50 25.78 -59.19 -68.01
C THR A 50 24.67 -58.24 -67.58
N GLN A 51 23.43 -58.45 -68.02
CA GLN A 51 22.27 -57.65 -67.59
C GLN A 51 21.99 -57.79 -66.09
N ILE A 52 22.10 -58.99 -65.54
CA ILE A 52 21.98 -59.24 -64.09
C ILE A 52 23.11 -58.55 -63.34
N LEU A 53 24.35 -58.62 -63.84
CA LEU A 53 25.51 -57.98 -63.23
C LEU A 53 25.36 -56.45 -63.21
N ASN A 54 24.90 -55.87 -64.32
CA ASN A 54 24.67 -54.43 -64.43
C ASN A 54 23.52 -53.96 -63.53
N ARG A 55 22.46 -54.78 -63.38
CA ARG A 55 21.40 -54.53 -62.39
C ARG A 55 21.93 -54.61 -60.95
N ARG A 56 22.82 -55.57 -60.64
CA ARG A 56 23.47 -55.67 -59.33
C ARG A 56 24.39 -54.48 -59.07
N ALA A 57 25.22 -54.08 -60.02
CA ALA A 57 26.10 -52.91 -59.92
C ALA A 57 25.29 -51.64 -59.63
N ASN A 58 24.23 -51.37 -60.42
CA ASN A 58 23.31 -50.25 -60.17
C ASN A 58 22.65 -50.30 -58.79
N ASN A 59 22.25 -51.50 -58.31
CA ASN A 59 21.68 -51.64 -56.98
C ASN A 59 22.72 -51.39 -55.88
N ILE A 60 23.97 -51.83 -56.07
CA ILE A 60 25.08 -51.60 -55.14
C ILE A 60 25.42 -50.11 -55.09
N GLU A 61 25.50 -49.42 -56.22
CA GLU A 61 25.74 -47.97 -56.27
C GLU A 61 24.62 -47.20 -55.54
N LYS A 62 23.35 -47.55 -55.78
CA LYS A 62 22.21 -46.95 -55.06
C LYS A 62 22.27 -47.22 -53.55
N ALA A 63 22.68 -48.42 -53.14
CA ALA A 63 22.84 -48.75 -51.73
C ALA A 63 24.00 -47.98 -51.09
N LEU A 64 25.14 -47.85 -51.77
CA LEU A 64 26.29 -47.06 -51.32
C LEU A 64 25.92 -45.59 -51.15
N LEU A 65 25.24 -44.99 -52.13
CA LEU A 65 24.74 -43.61 -52.03
C LEU A 65 23.82 -43.41 -50.83
N LYS A 66 22.94 -44.38 -50.55
CA LYS A 66 22.07 -44.34 -49.37
C LYS A 66 22.83 -44.51 -48.05
N ILE A 67 23.89 -45.32 -48.04
CA ILE A 67 24.77 -45.48 -46.87
C ILE A 67 25.52 -44.17 -46.60
N ASP A 68 26.07 -43.52 -47.63
CA ASP A 68 26.78 -42.25 -47.50
C ASP A 68 25.85 -41.12 -47.02
N GLU A 69 24.61 -41.08 -47.53
CA GLU A 69 23.57 -40.14 -47.06
C GLU A 69 23.24 -40.35 -45.57
N VAL A 70 23.11 -41.60 -45.12
CA VAL A 70 22.86 -41.92 -43.70
C VAL A 70 24.06 -41.59 -42.82
N ALA A 71 25.28 -41.90 -43.27
CA ALA A 71 26.52 -41.63 -42.52
C ALA A 71 26.74 -40.13 -42.32
N SER A 72 26.58 -39.32 -43.37
CA SER A 72 26.69 -37.86 -43.29
C SER A 72 25.63 -37.26 -42.36
N ASN A 73 24.39 -37.78 -42.39
CA ASN A 73 23.34 -37.35 -41.48
C ASN A 73 23.64 -37.72 -40.01
N GLN A 74 24.24 -38.88 -39.74
CA GLN A 74 24.61 -39.30 -38.39
C GLN A 74 25.77 -38.49 -37.81
N GLU A 75 26.77 -38.15 -38.62
CA GLU A 75 27.90 -37.31 -38.18
C GLU A 75 27.44 -35.90 -37.78
N GLY A 76 26.51 -35.31 -38.54
CA GLY A 76 25.89 -34.03 -38.19
C GLY A 76 25.12 -34.06 -36.86
N ILE A 77 24.36 -35.13 -36.61
CA ILE A 77 23.61 -35.31 -35.36
C ILE A 77 24.55 -35.52 -34.18
N ALA A 78 25.65 -36.27 -34.32
CA ALA A 78 26.60 -36.50 -33.24
C ALA A 78 27.29 -35.20 -32.78
N ALA A 79 27.62 -34.31 -33.72
CA ALA A 79 28.17 -32.99 -33.41
C ALA A 79 27.14 -32.10 -32.66
N GLU A 80 25.88 -32.14 -33.07
CA GLU A 80 24.78 -31.44 -32.41
C GLU A 80 24.46 -32.02 -31.03
N GLU A 81 24.45 -33.33 -30.89
CA GLU A 81 24.26 -34.04 -29.62
C GLU A 81 25.33 -33.63 -28.59
N ALA A 82 26.61 -33.63 -28.98
CA ALA A 82 27.69 -33.18 -28.10
C ALA A 82 27.49 -31.72 -27.63
N LEU A 83 27.01 -30.85 -28.53
CA LEU A 83 26.71 -29.46 -28.22
C LEU A 83 25.54 -29.34 -27.23
N ILE A 84 24.44 -30.07 -27.47
CA ILE A 84 23.26 -30.09 -26.60
C ILE A 84 23.58 -30.63 -25.20
N LEU A 85 24.33 -31.73 -25.12
CA LEU A 85 24.70 -32.34 -23.84
C LEU A 85 25.58 -31.41 -22.99
N ARG A 86 26.47 -30.66 -23.64
CA ARG A 86 27.32 -29.64 -23.00
C ARG A 86 26.51 -28.47 -22.44
N GLY A 87 25.37 -28.14 -23.05
CA GLY A 87 24.54 -27.00 -22.67
C GLY A 87 25.07 -25.64 -23.21
N PRO A 88 24.24 -24.58 -23.11
CA PRO A 88 24.55 -23.27 -23.66
C PRO A 88 25.73 -22.63 -22.90
N GLN A 89 26.73 -22.16 -23.64
CA GLN A 89 27.92 -21.49 -23.08
C GLN A 89 27.74 -19.96 -23.06
N PRO A 90 28.36 -19.24 -22.11
CA PRO A 90 28.32 -17.77 -22.07
C PRO A 90 28.76 -17.16 -23.41
N GLY A 91 27.97 -16.24 -23.96
CA GLY A 91 28.26 -15.58 -25.23
C GLY A 91 28.06 -16.44 -26.49
N GLN A 92 27.68 -17.71 -26.36
CA GLN A 92 27.46 -18.65 -27.49
C GLN A 92 26.02 -19.16 -27.56
N LEU A 93 25.07 -18.39 -27.02
CA LEU A 93 23.66 -18.74 -27.06
C LEU A 93 23.13 -18.96 -28.50
N PRO A 94 23.45 -18.11 -29.51
CA PRO A 94 22.96 -18.31 -30.88
C PRO A 94 23.37 -19.66 -31.49
N ILE A 95 24.62 -20.10 -31.25
CA ILE A 95 25.13 -21.39 -31.74
C ILE A 95 24.30 -22.55 -31.15
N TYR A 96 23.94 -22.44 -29.87
CA TYR A 96 23.10 -23.43 -29.22
C TYR A 96 21.66 -23.41 -29.74
N GLN A 97 21.12 -22.22 -30.02
CA GLN A 97 19.78 -22.04 -30.59
C GLN A 97 19.68 -22.68 -31.97
N GLU A 98 20.63 -22.37 -32.86
CA GLU A 98 20.70 -22.93 -34.21
C GLU A 98 20.79 -24.47 -34.19
N ALA A 99 21.62 -25.03 -33.31
CA ALA A 99 21.73 -26.49 -33.18
C ALA A 99 20.39 -27.13 -32.75
N LEU A 100 19.67 -26.51 -31.81
CA LEU A 100 18.38 -27.02 -31.36
C LEU A 100 17.28 -26.89 -32.43
N GLU A 101 17.31 -25.80 -33.19
CA GLU A 101 16.40 -25.59 -34.34
C GLU A 101 16.63 -26.63 -35.43
N ARG A 102 17.89 -26.94 -35.77
CA ARG A 102 18.22 -27.99 -36.75
C ARG A 102 17.78 -29.37 -36.28
N LEU A 103 18.01 -29.71 -35.01
CA LEU A 103 17.49 -30.96 -34.41
C LEU A 103 15.96 -31.02 -34.50
N ASN A 104 15.26 -29.95 -34.13
CA ASN A 104 13.80 -29.86 -34.20
C ASN A 104 13.28 -29.98 -35.63
N ALA A 105 13.91 -29.31 -36.60
CA ALA A 105 13.57 -29.43 -38.02
C ALA A 105 13.78 -30.86 -38.53
N SER A 106 14.86 -31.54 -38.11
CA SER A 106 15.15 -32.91 -38.54
C SER A 106 14.08 -33.93 -38.13
N ILE A 107 13.34 -33.68 -37.04
CA ILE A 107 12.22 -34.52 -36.60
C ILE A 107 11.06 -34.46 -37.62
N ALA A 108 10.83 -33.30 -38.24
CA ALA A 108 9.76 -33.12 -39.23
C ALA A 108 10.05 -33.83 -40.57
N PHE A 109 11.32 -34.06 -40.90
CA PHE A 109 11.73 -34.63 -42.19
C PHE A 109 12.06 -36.14 -42.15
N LYS A 110 12.19 -36.76 -40.96
CA LYS A 110 12.56 -38.18 -40.82
C LYS A 110 11.33 -39.10 -40.81
N SER A 111 11.36 -40.17 -41.62
CA SER A 111 10.27 -41.14 -41.78
C SER A 111 10.39 -42.40 -40.90
N SER A 112 11.44 -42.54 -40.10
CA SER A 112 11.67 -43.69 -39.20
C SER A 112 11.35 -43.31 -37.76
N ASP A 113 10.37 -43.98 -37.15
CA ASP A 113 9.86 -43.67 -35.81
C ASP A 113 10.94 -43.70 -34.71
N ARG A 114 11.96 -44.57 -34.83
CA ARG A 114 12.97 -44.75 -33.77
C ARG A 114 13.97 -43.59 -33.71
N ASP A 115 14.49 -43.16 -34.85
CA ASP A 115 15.49 -42.07 -34.91
C ASP A 115 14.86 -40.71 -34.61
N SER A 116 13.56 -40.57 -34.90
CA SER A 116 12.75 -39.41 -34.52
C SER A 116 12.60 -39.28 -33.00
N LEU A 117 12.42 -40.41 -32.28
CA LEU A 117 12.32 -40.43 -30.82
C LEU A 117 13.63 -40.05 -30.12
N ASP A 118 14.77 -40.55 -30.59
CA ASP A 118 16.06 -40.20 -29.99
C ASP A 118 16.44 -38.74 -30.26
N THR A 119 16.14 -38.23 -31.45
CA THR A 119 16.27 -36.80 -31.76
C THR A 119 15.34 -35.95 -30.86
N ALA A 120 14.10 -36.40 -30.63
CA ALA A 120 13.15 -35.71 -29.74
C ALA A 120 13.64 -35.67 -28.29
N ARG A 121 14.28 -36.75 -27.79
CA ARG A 121 14.91 -36.77 -26.46
C ARG A 121 16.07 -35.78 -26.35
N LEU A 122 16.85 -35.61 -27.42
CA LEU A 122 17.89 -34.58 -27.48
C LEU A 122 17.28 -33.18 -27.44
N VAL A 123 16.19 -32.93 -28.18
CA VAL A 123 15.47 -31.64 -28.11
C VAL A 123 14.92 -31.37 -26.70
N GLU A 124 14.35 -32.38 -26.05
CA GLU A 124 13.91 -32.29 -24.65
C GLU A 124 15.07 -31.93 -23.71
N THR A 125 16.21 -32.62 -23.86
CA THR A 125 17.42 -32.35 -23.09
C THR A 125 17.92 -30.93 -23.34
N GLY A 126 17.85 -30.47 -24.59
CA GLY A 126 18.22 -29.12 -24.97
C GLY A 126 17.36 -28.05 -24.28
N ALA A 127 16.05 -28.25 -24.24
CA ALA A 127 15.11 -27.40 -23.52
C ALA A 127 15.35 -27.42 -21.99
N LYS A 128 15.71 -28.57 -21.42
CA LYS A 128 16.11 -28.69 -20.01
C LYS A 128 17.38 -27.90 -19.68
N LYS A 129 18.36 -27.88 -20.57
CA LYS A 129 19.59 -27.07 -20.38
C LYS A 129 19.30 -25.56 -20.49
N LEU A 130 18.41 -25.14 -21.39
CA LEU A 130 17.98 -23.74 -21.51
C LEU A 130 17.22 -23.27 -20.26
N THR A 131 16.31 -24.10 -19.74
CA THR A 131 15.60 -23.80 -18.49
C THR A 131 16.55 -23.75 -17.29
N GLN A 132 17.56 -24.62 -17.23
CA GLN A 132 18.62 -24.53 -16.21
C GLN A 132 19.39 -23.21 -16.29
N LEU A 133 19.79 -22.77 -17.49
CA LEU A 133 20.45 -21.47 -17.67
C LEU A 133 19.52 -20.31 -17.25
N PHE A 134 18.25 -20.36 -17.66
CA PHE A 134 17.24 -19.38 -17.26
C PHE A 134 17.11 -19.29 -15.74
N THR A 135 16.89 -20.42 -15.06
CA THR A 135 16.76 -20.47 -13.59
C THR A 135 18.03 -19.97 -12.90
N LYS A 136 19.22 -20.30 -13.43
CA LYS A 136 20.50 -19.79 -12.90
C LYS A 136 20.59 -18.27 -12.98
N LEU A 137 20.30 -17.69 -14.16
CA LEU A 137 20.33 -16.24 -14.37
C LEU A 137 19.32 -15.51 -13.46
N VAL A 138 18.13 -16.09 -13.28
CA VAL A 138 17.10 -15.52 -12.41
C VAL A 138 17.52 -15.59 -10.94
N ALA A 139 18.16 -16.70 -10.52
CA ALA A 139 18.73 -16.81 -9.18
C ALA A 139 19.81 -15.75 -8.95
N GLU A 140 20.73 -15.55 -9.91
CA GLU A 140 21.75 -14.50 -9.86
C GLU A 140 21.12 -13.10 -9.76
N ALA A 141 20.08 -12.82 -10.55
CA ALA A 141 19.32 -11.56 -10.50
C ALA A 141 18.51 -11.35 -9.21
N SER A 142 18.29 -12.40 -8.42
CA SER A 142 17.49 -12.40 -7.18
C SER A 142 18.37 -12.44 -5.93
N THR A 143 19.64 -12.02 -6.05
CA THR A 143 20.62 -11.97 -4.97
C THR A 143 21.38 -10.64 -4.97
N GLY A 144 22.15 -10.39 -3.91
CA GLY A 144 22.98 -9.19 -3.76
C GLY A 144 22.54 -8.27 -2.63
N SER A 145 22.93 -7.00 -2.74
CA SER A 145 22.60 -5.96 -1.76
C SER A 145 21.19 -5.42 -2.00
N THR A 146 20.37 -5.42 -0.94
CA THR A 146 19.06 -4.78 -0.98
C THR A 146 19.21 -3.26 -0.94
N PRO A 147 18.22 -2.50 -1.47
CA PRO A 147 18.19 -1.05 -1.34
C PRO A 147 18.29 -0.59 0.12
N SER A 148 18.83 0.61 0.34
CA SER A 148 18.86 1.22 1.66
C SER A 148 17.44 1.48 2.17
N PRO A 149 17.15 1.30 3.49
CA PRO A 149 15.82 1.58 4.06
C PRO A 149 15.34 3.04 3.91
N ASN A 150 16.23 3.95 3.51
CA ASN A 150 15.94 5.38 3.34
C ASN A 150 15.57 5.76 1.91
N THR A 151 15.72 4.86 0.95
CA THR A 151 15.49 5.13 -0.46
C THR A 151 14.06 4.73 -0.85
N GLU A 152 13.40 5.54 -1.66
CA GLU A 152 12.12 5.16 -2.27
C GLU A 152 12.35 4.02 -3.26
N ILE A 153 11.63 2.92 -3.08
CA ILE A 153 11.78 1.71 -3.88
C ILE A 153 10.65 1.64 -4.89
N SER A 154 10.93 2.00 -6.14
CA SER A 154 9.95 1.86 -7.24
C SER A 154 9.99 0.50 -7.91
N ALA A 155 11.13 -0.20 -7.83
CA ALA A 155 11.34 -1.52 -8.44
C ALA A 155 12.34 -2.34 -7.62
N ALA A 156 12.15 -3.66 -7.58
CA ALA A 156 13.18 -4.55 -7.03
C ALA A 156 14.38 -4.60 -8.00
N PRO A 157 15.63 -4.53 -7.51
CA PRO A 157 16.80 -4.55 -8.37
C PRO A 157 16.77 -5.74 -9.35
N PHE A 158 17.01 -5.45 -10.62
CA PHE A 158 17.19 -6.42 -11.68
C PHE A 158 18.40 -5.99 -12.53
N PRO A 159 19.54 -6.69 -12.45
CA PRO A 159 20.76 -6.28 -13.15
C PRO A 159 20.57 -6.20 -14.68
N PRO A 160 20.87 -5.05 -15.33
CA PRO A 160 20.69 -4.90 -16.78
C PRO A 160 21.50 -5.89 -17.61
N ALA A 161 22.69 -6.29 -17.14
CA ALA A 161 23.52 -7.28 -17.81
C ALA A 161 22.84 -8.66 -17.88
N ILE A 162 22.11 -9.04 -16.82
CA ILE A 162 21.35 -10.29 -16.80
C ILE A 162 20.11 -10.16 -17.70
N LEU A 163 19.41 -9.02 -17.67
CA LEU A 163 18.27 -8.76 -18.56
C LEU A 163 18.67 -8.90 -20.04
N ALA A 164 19.82 -8.33 -20.44
CA ALA A 164 20.34 -8.43 -21.80
C ALA A 164 20.53 -9.88 -22.27
N THR A 165 20.75 -10.83 -21.34
CA THR A 165 20.85 -12.26 -21.65
C THR A 165 19.51 -12.98 -21.56
N LEU A 166 18.65 -12.61 -20.59
CA LEU A 166 17.34 -13.21 -20.39
C LEU A 166 16.36 -12.94 -21.53
N TYR A 167 16.32 -11.72 -22.07
CA TYR A 167 15.41 -11.36 -23.17
C TYR A 167 15.56 -12.29 -24.39
N PRO A 168 16.75 -12.44 -25.02
CA PRO A 168 16.91 -13.33 -26.15
C PRO A 168 16.75 -14.81 -25.79
N LEU A 169 17.12 -15.21 -24.56
CA LEU A 169 16.91 -16.58 -24.08
C LEU A 169 15.42 -16.93 -24.01
N VAL A 170 14.61 -16.07 -23.39
CA VAL A 170 13.15 -16.27 -23.25
C VAL A 170 12.45 -16.19 -24.60
N ALA A 171 12.87 -15.26 -25.47
CA ALA A 171 12.36 -15.16 -26.84
C ALA A 171 12.53 -16.49 -27.59
N PHE A 172 13.69 -17.14 -27.43
CA PHE A 172 13.92 -18.47 -28.00
C PHE A 172 13.17 -19.59 -27.28
N MET A 173 13.08 -19.57 -25.94
CA MET A 173 12.29 -20.58 -25.22
C MET A 173 10.81 -20.59 -25.63
N ARG A 174 10.28 -19.45 -26.10
CA ARG A 174 8.92 -19.32 -26.66
C ARG A 174 8.76 -19.95 -28.05
N THR A 175 9.84 -20.24 -28.77
CA THR A 175 9.79 -20.91 -30.09
C THR A 175 9.84 -22.44 -29.98
N LEU A 176 10.14 -22.98 -28.79
CA LEU A 176 10.22 -24.42 -28.55
C LEU A 176 8.88 -25.13 -28.85
N PRO A 177 8.92 -26.41 -29.27
CA PRO A 177 7.71 -27.15 -29.60
C PRO A 177 6.87 -27.41 -28.34
N LEU A 178 5.61 -26.97 -28.37
CA LEU A 178 4.62 -27.17 -27.31
C LEU A 178 3.42 -27.95 -27.86
N PRO A 179 2.62 -28.63 -27.01
CA PRO A 179 1.49 -29.43 -27.48
C PRO A 179 0.48 -28.65 -28.32
N ALA A 180 0.32 -27.35 -28.06
CA ALA A 180 -0.58 -26.49 -28.83
C ALA A 180 -0.04 -26.12 -30.23
N SER A 181 1.30 -26.00 -30.38
CA SER A 181 1.92 -25.64 -31.66
C SER A 181 2.34 -26.88 -32.47
N HIS A 182 2.73 -27.96 -31.80
CA HIS A 182 3.23 -29.19 -32.39
C HIS A 182 2.59 -30.42 -31.69
N PRO A 183 1.31 -30.73 -31.97
CA PRO A 183 0.57 -31.80 -31.27
C PRO A 183 1.19 -33.20 -31.42
N SER A 184 1.87 -33.46 -32.54
CA SER A 184 2.52 -34.74 -32.86
C SER A 184 3.98 -34.83 -32.41
N HIS A 185 4.56 -33.77 -31.84
CA HIS A 185 5.98 -33.77 -31.47
C HIS A 185 6.21 -34.55 -30.16
N PRO A 186 7.02 -35.63 -30.15
CA PRO A 186 7.14 -36.53 -28.99
C PRO A 186 7.61 -35.85 -27.70
N ALA A 187 8.50 -34.85 -27.79
CA ALA A 187 9.02 -34.14 -26.61
C ALA A 187 8.14 -32.98 -26.11
N ALA A 188 7.11 -32.56 -26.87
CA ALA A 188 6.37 -31.34 -26.57
C ALA A 188 5.71 -31.33 -25.17
N PRO A 189 5.11 -32.44 -24.66
CA PRO A 189 4.57 -32.47 -23.31
C PRO A 189 5.64 -32.28 -22.22
N ALA A 190 6.81 -32.91 -22.38
CA ALA A 190 7.91 -32.82 -21.42
C ALA A 190 8.54 -31.41 -21.41
N ILE A 191 8.68 -30.79 -22.59
CA ILE A 191 9.15 -29.40 -22.73
C ILE A 191 8.17 -28.45 -22.03
N MET A 192 6.88 -28.59 -22.28
CA MET A 192 5.85 -27.76 -21.63
C MET A 192 5.92 -27.87 -20.10
N SER A 193 6.07 -29.09 -19.55
CA SER A 193 6.24 -29.29 -18.11
C SER A 193 7.48 -28.57 -17.59
N THR A 194 8.61 -28.73 -18.27
CA THR A 194 9.90 -28.12 -17.87
C THR A 194 9.81 -26.59 -17.88
N LEU A 195 9.18 -25.99 -18.90
CA LEU A 195 8.98 -24.54 -18.97
C LEU A 195 8.05 -24.03 -17.85
N LYS A 196 7.01 -24.80 -17.51
CA LYS A 196 6.08 -24.46 -16.43
C LYS A 196 6.78 -24.45 -15.08
N ASP A 197 7.63 -25.45 -14.81
CA ASP A 197 8.41 -25.53 -13.57
C ASP A 197 9.44 -24.39 -13.47
N ALA A 198 10.14 -24.09 -14.57
CA ALA A 198 11.08 -22.97 -14.63
C ALA A 198 10.40 -21.62 -14.37
N GLN A 199 9.22 -21.39 -14.96
CA GLN A 199 8.42 -20.19 -14.77
C GLN A 199 7.89 -20.06 -13.33
N LYS A 200 7.47 -21.16 -12.71
CA LYS A 200 7.10 -21.17 -11.30
C LYS A 200 8.29 -20.82 -10.40
N GLY A 201 9.47 -21.39 -10.69
CA GLY A 201 10.71 -21.06 -9.99
C GLY A 201 11.11 -19.59 -10.14
N TYR A 202 10.92 -18.99 -11.33
CA TYR A 202 11.10 -17.56 -11.54
C TYR A 202 10.25 -16.72 -10.58
N ALA A 203 8.95 -17.03 -10.53
CA ALA A 203 8.01 -16.28 -9.70
C ALA A 203 8.36 -16.36 -8.20
N ASP A 204 8.74 -17.55 -7.73
CA ASP A 204 9.12 -17.80 -6.34
C ASP A 204 10.39 -17.04 -5.92
N MET A 205 11.44 -17.12 -6.75
CA MET A 205 12.71 -16.43 -6.49
C MET A 205 12.54 -14.90 -6.52
N ARG A 206 11.87 -14.36 -7.54
CA ARG A 206 11.62 -12.92 -7.66
C ARG A 206 10.69 -12.41 -6.57
N GLY A 207 9.63 -13.14 -6.22
CA GLY A 207 8.74 -12.76 -5.12
C GLY A 207 9.46 -12.68 -3.78
N THR A 208 10.30 -13.67 -3.49
CA THR A 208 11.13 -13.70 -2.27
C THR A 208 12.15 -12.56 -2.26
N TRP A 209 12.77 -12.26 -3.39
CA TRP A 209 13.71 -11.15 -3.53
C TRP A 209 13.04 -9.78 -3.35
N SER A 210 11.88 -9.55 -3.98
CA SER A 210 11.09 -8.33 -3.82
C SER A 210 10.66 -8.11 -2.38
N ARG A 211 10.22 -9.17 -1.69
CA ARG A 211 9.96 -9.12 -0.24
C ARG A 211 11.20 -8.66 0.53
N LYS A 212 12.36 -9.27 0.28
CA LYS A 212 13.62 -8.94 0.98
C LYS A 212 14.04 -7.47 0.77
N CYS A 213 13.81 -6.93 -0.43
CA CYS A 213 14.10 -5.53 -0.74
C CYS A 213 13.22 -4.55 0.05
N LEU A 214 11.96 -4.92 0.31
CA LEU A 214 10.97 -4.07 0.99
C LEU A 214 10.97 -4.22 2.52
N GLU A 215 11.48 -5.35 3.04
CA GLU A 215 11.39 -5.72 4.45
C GLU A 215 12.08 -4.73 5.39
N ALA A 216 13.27 -4.25 5.02
CA ALA A 216 14.03 -3.32 5.85
C ALA A 216 13.36 -1.95 5.96
N GLN A 217 12.74 -1.46 4.87
CA GLN A 217 11.94 -0.24 4.88
C GLN A 217 10.67 -0.41 5.74
N GLY A 218 10.00 -1.56 5.62
CA GLY A 218 8.80 -1.88 6.40
C GLY A 218 9.08 -1.89 7.90
N LYS A 219 10.17 -2.54 8.34
CA LYS A 219 10.61 -2.53 9.74
C LYS A 219 10.91 -1.11 10.22
N ARG A 220 11.62 -0.32 9.42
CA ARG A 220 11.97 1.07 9.74
C ARG A 220 10.75 1.96 9.96
N VAL A 221 9.67 1.78 9.20
CA VAL A 221 8.42 2.52 9.41
C VAL A 221 7.87 2.29 10.82
N ILE A 222 7.88 1.03 11.28
CA ILE A 222 7.43 0.68 12.63
C ILE A 222 8.36 1.26 13.70
N ASP A 223 9.68 1.11 13.54
CA ASP A 223 10.67 1.61 14.50
C ASP A 223 10.61 3.14 14.63
N ARG A 224 10.36 3.86 13.52
CA ARG A 224 10.23 5.32 13.52
C ARG A 224 8.92 5.81 14.11
N ALA A 225 7.86 5.00 14.14
CA ALA A 225 6.52 5.41 14.55
C ALA A 225 6.43 5.97 15.98
N ASP A 226 7.40 5.67 16.86
CA ASP A 226 7.47 6.25 18.20
C ASP A 226 8.30 7.55 18.28
N THR A 227 9.18 7.78 17.31
CA THR A 227 10.15 8.88 17.31
C THR A 227 9.71 10.09 16.48
N VAL A 228 8.82 9.87 15.52
CA VAL A 228 8.30 10.92 14.64
C VAL A 228 6.86 11.28 15.03
N ASP A 229 6.37 12.38 14.48
CA ASP A 229 4.98 12.77 14.67
C ASP A 229 4.00 11.68 14.19
N SER A 230 2.91 11.48 14.94
CA SER A 230 1.92 10.43 14.68
C SER A 230 1.34 10.45 13.27
N ILE A 231 1.04 11.63 12.69
CA ILE A 231 0.49 11.73 11.33
C ILE A 231 1.56 11.38 10.31
N VAL A 232 2.79 11.86 10.51
CA VAL A 232 3.94 11.53 9.65
C VAL A 232 4.21 10.04 9.66
N ALA A 233 4.15 9.38 10.83
CA ALA A 233 4.29 7.93 10.95
C ALA A 233 3.26 7.16 10.10
N GLY A 234 1.99 7.59 10.14
CA GLY A 234 0.94 6.97 9.33
C GLY A 234 1.12 7.21 7.82
N LYS A 235 1.56 8.41 7.42
CA LYS A 235 1.89 8.74 6.03
C LYS A 235 3.12 7.96 5.52
N ASP A 236 4.14 7.77 6.35
CA ASP A 236 5.33 6.97 6.04
C ASP A 236 4.95 5.48 5.81
N PHE A 237 3.98 4.95 6.56
CA PHE A 237 3.42 3.63 6.28
C PHE A 237 2.71 3.57 4.92
N GLY A 238 1.90 4.59 4.59
CA GLY A 238 1.30 4.74 3.26
C GLY A 238 2.32 4.70 2.13
N ARG A 239 3.40 5.49 2.23
CA ARG A 239 4.50 5.54 1.24
C ARG A 239 5.20 4.20 1.08
N TRP A 240 5.36 3.44 2.16
CA TRP A 240 5.91 2.09 2.08
C TRP A 240 4.97 1.13 1.34
N VAL A 241 3.66 1.21 1.56
CA VAL A 241 2.67 0.42 0.78
C VAL A 241 2.67 0.84 -0.69
N GLU A 242 2.85 2.12 -1.00
CA GLU A 242 3.00 2.61 -2.37
C GLU A 242 4.26 2.06 -3.05
N SER A 243 5.38 1.98 -2.32
CA SER A 243 6.62 1.35 -2.79
C SER A 243 6.38 -0.13 -3.09
N LEU A 244 5.67 -0.84 -2.20
CA LEU A 244 5.28 -2.23 -2.39
C LEU A 244 4.45 -2.43 -3.66
N LEU A 245 3.46 -1.56 -3.91
CA LEU A 245 2.63 -1.61 -5.11
C LEU A 245 3.44 -1.32 -6.38
N SER A 246 4.41 -0.40 -6.30
CA SER A 246 5.30 -0.08 -7.42
C SER A 246 6.21 -1.25 -7.79
N VAL A 247 6.80 -1.91 -6.79
CA VAL A 247 7.58 -3.14 -7.01
C VAL A 247 6.70 -4.22 -7.65
N ALA A 248 5.48 -4.43 -7.15
CA ALA A 248 4.56 -5.42 -7.72
C ALA A 248 4.16 -5.11 -9.17
N ASP A 249 3.90 -3.83 -9.47
CA ASP A 249 3.58 -3.37 -10.84
C ASP A 249 4.74 -3.63 -11.81
N GLU A 250 5.98 -3.37 -11.39
CA GLU A 250 7.16 -3.60 -12.23
C GLU A 250 7.43 -5.10 -12.42
N GLU A 251 7.33 -5.91 -11.37
CA GLU A 251 7.47 -7.37 -11.47
C GLU A 251 6.42 -7.99 -12.41
N TYR A 252 5.21 -7.42 -12.47
CA TYR A 252 4.20 -7.87 -13.43
C TYR A 252 4.62 -7.59 -14.88
N LYS A 253 5.28 -6.46 -15.16
CA LYS A 253 5.83 -6.19 -16.50
C LYS A 253 6.91 -7.21 -16.84
N TYR A 254 7.83 -7.47 -15.92
CA TYR A 254 8.86 -8.50 -16.12
C TYR A 254 8.28 -9.89 -16.31
N ILE A 255 7.21 -10.29 -15.63
CA ILE A 255 6.56 -11.57 -15.88
C ILE A 255 6.09 -11.67 -17.34
N LYS A 256 5.41 -10.64 -17.87
CA LYS A 256 4.94 -10.69 -19.27
C LYS A 256 6.08 -10.82 -20.26
N GLU A 257 7.22 -10.21 -19.97
CA GLU A 257 8.36 -10.15 -20.87
C GLU A 257 9.29 -11.37 -20.75
N LEU A 258 9.55 -11.83 -19.53
CA LEU A 258 10.63 -12.76 -19.18
C LEU A 258 10.15 -14.17 -18.84
N THR A 259 8.86 -14.47 -18.87
CA THR A 259 8.39 -15.86 -18.69
C THR A 259 8.18 -16.61 -20.01
N PRO A 260 8.56 -17.90 -20.08
CA PRO A 260 8.47 -18.67 -21.31
C PRO A 260 7.03 -18.99 -21.76
N LEU A 261 6.07 -19.12 -20.84
CA LEU A 261 4.67 -19.38 -21.18
C LEU A 261 3.82 -18.12 -21.02
N SER A 262 3.23 -17.66 -22.13
CA SER A 262 2.50 -16.37 -22.20
C SER A 262 0.98 -16.50 -22.09
N SER A 263 0.45 -17.69 -21.87
CA SER A 263 -1.01 -17.87 -21.73
C SER A 263 -1.52 -17.11 -20.49
N PRO A 264 -2.66 -16.39 -20.56
CA PRO A 264 -3.14 -15.55 -19.47
C PRO A 264 -3.25 -16.27 -18.11
N ASN A 265 -3.75 -17.51 -18.10
CA ASN A 265 -3.92 -18.29 -16.87
C ASN A 265 -2.58 -18.63 -16.18
N VAL A 266 -1.55 -18.98 -16.97
CA VAL A 266 -0.24 -19.33 -16.42
C VAL A 266 0.50 -18.08 -15.93
N VAL A 267 0.37 -16.96 -16.66
CA VAL A 267 0.88 -15.66 -16.22
C VAL A 267 0.24 -15.23 -14.89
N ALA A 268 -1.09 -15.36 -14.78
CA ALA A 268 -1.82 -15.04 -13.56
C ALA A 268 -1.38 -15.93 -12.37
N SER A 269 -1.23 -17.24 -12.58
CA SER A 269 -0.75 -18.17 -11.55
C SER A 269 0.70 -17.88 -11.12
N SER A 270 1.56 -17.49 -12.07
CA SER A 270 2.95 -17.08 -11.78
C SER A 270 2.97 -15.79 -10.97
N TYR A 271 2.18 -14.79 -11.37
CA TYR A 271 2.09 -13.53 -10.64
C TYR A 271 1.51 -13.72 -9.24
N ASN A 272 0.52 -14.59 -9.07
CA ASN A 272 -0.01 -14.96 -7.77
C ASN A 272 1.08 -15.57 -6.86
N THR A 273 1.92 -16.46 -7.40
CA THR A 273 3.06 -17.05 -6.67
C THR A 273 4.07 -15.97 -6.24
N LEU A 274 4.40 -15.04 -7.14
CA LEU A 274 5.31 -13.92 -6.86
C LEU A 274 4.76 -12.98 -5.78
N LEU A 275 3.47 -12.70 -5.80
CA LEU A 275 2.83 -11.76 -4.88
C LEU A 275 2.69 -12.30 -3.46
N ASN A 276 2.50 -13.60 -3.26
CA ASN A 276 2.28 -14.19 -1.93
C ASN A 276 3.30 -13.73 -0.85
N PRO A 277 4.62 -13.78 -1.07
CA PRO A 277 5.59 -13.27 -0.08
C PRO A 277 5.49 -11.76 0.15
N ILE A 278 5.15 -10.97 -0.88
CA ILE A 278 5.00 -9.51 -0.78
C ILE A 278 3.75 -9.16 0.04
N LEU A 279 2.62 -9.83 -0.23
CA LEU A 279 1.37 -9.65 0.51
C LEU A 279 1.49 -10.13 1.96
N SER A 280 2.22 -11.22 2.21
CA SER A 280 2.54 -11.67 3.56
C SER A 280 3.34 -10.64 4.36
N LEU A 281 4.30 -9.95 3.72
CA LEU A 281 5.04 -8.85 4.34
C LEU A 281 4.12 -7.67 4.67
N PHE A 282 3.21 -7.31 3.76
CA PHE A 282 2.16 -6.31 4.01
C PHE A 282 1.35 -6.65 5.27
N SER A 283 0.76 -7.85 5.32
CA SER A 283 -0.07 -8.28 6.45
C SER A 283 0.69 -8.29 7.76
N THR A 284 1.96 -8.72 7.76
CA THR A 284 2.79 -8.77 8.98
C THR A 284 3.16 -7.38 9.48
N THR A 285 3.51 -6.46 8.56
CA THR A 285 3.88 -5.08 8.89
C THR A 285 2.66 -4.30 9.38
N LEU A 286 1.51 -4.43 8.70
CA LEU A 286 0.27 -3.81 9.13
C LEU A 286 -0.17 -4.32 10.51
N THR A 287 -0.08 -5.63 10.75
CA THR A 287 -0.39 -6.22 12.05
C THR A 287 0.50 -5.64 13.15
N SER A 288 1.80 -5.46 12.86
CA SER A 288 2.77 -4.86 13.78
C SER A 288 2.45 -3.39 14.08
N LEU A 289 2.07 -2.61 13.05
CA LEU A 289 1.63 -1.23 13.21
C LEU A 289 0.36 -1.13 14.06
N ILE A 290 -0.63 -1.99 13.79
CA ILE A 290 -1.88 -2.03 14.56
C ILE A 290 -1.61 -2.40 16.03
N ALA A 291 -0.72 -3.36 16.29
CA ALA A 291 -0.31 -3.71 17.65
C ALA A 291 0.38 -2.53 18.35
N PHE A 292 1.26 -1.82 17.65
CA PHE A 292 1.92 -0.61 18.14
C PHE A 292 0.91 0.50 18.51
N ILE A 293 -0.05 0.78 17.62
CA ILE A 293 -1.12 1.77 17.87
C ILE A 293 -1.96 1.35 19.08
N LYS A 294 -2.36 0.08 19.17
CA LYS A 294 -3.19 -0.45 20.27
C LYS A 294 -2.50 -0.38 21.63
N ARG A 295 -1.16 -0.33 21.69
CA ARG A 295 -0.42 -0.15 22.95
C ARG A 295 -0.79 1.16 23.65
N SER A 296 -1.13 2.20 22.89
CA SER A 296 -1.45 3.52 23.42
C SER A 296 -2.36 4.29 22.45
N LEU A 297 -3.65 3.92 22.40
CA LEU A 297 -4.58 4.49 21.41
C LEU A 297 -4.70 6.01 21.54
N HIS A 298 -4.71 6.54 22.76
CA HIS A 298 -4.74 7.99 23.01
C HIS A 298 -3.55 8.75 22.36
N LYS A 299 -2.35 8.14 22.29
CA LYS A 299 -1.14 8.77 21.72
C LYS A 299 -1.08 8.62 20.19
N TYR A 300 -1.51 7.45 19.68
CA TYR A 300 -1.32 7.07 18.28
C TYR A 300 -2.62 7.06 17.45
N ALA A 301 -3.73 7.63 17.95
CA ALA A 301 -4.99 7.73 17.22
C ALA A 301 -4.81 8.39 15.84
N PHE A 302 -4.06 9.50 15.77
CA PHE A 302 -3.75 10.17 14.51
C PHE A 302 -2.86 9.35 13.57
N CYS A 303 -2.00 8.48 14.10
CA CYS A 303 -1.25 7.52 13.28
C CYS A 303 -2.20 6.49 12.65
N ALA A 304 -3.21 6.05 13.38
CA ALA A 304 -4.23 5.14 12.86
C ALA A 304 -5.05 5.80 11.74
N LEU A 305 -5.53 7.02 11.96
CA LEU A 305 -6.30 7.79 10.98
C LEU A 305 -5.49 8.08 9.72
N ALA A 306 -4.26 8.56 9.85
CA ALA A 306 -3.38 8.83 8.71
C ALA A 306 -3.03 7.56 7.93
N SER A 307 -2.79 6.43 8.63
CA SER A 307 -2.56 5.13 7.98
C SER A 307 -3.81 4.65 7.24
N TYR A 308 -5.00 4.87 7.82
CA TYR A 308 -6.27 4.47 7.23
C TYR A 308 -6.56 5.27 5.96
N GLU A 309 -6.34 6.58 6.01
CA GLU A 309 -6.45 7.48 4.86
C GLU A 309 -5.53 7.04 3.71
N ALA A 310 -4.26 6.79 4.02
CA ALA A 310 -3.29 6.37 3.02
C ALA A 310 -3.66 5.02 2.37
N LEU A 311 -4.15 4.06 3.16
CA LEU A 311 -4.60 2.77 2.62
C LEU A 311 -5.87 2.90 1.78
N LEU A 312 -6.81 3.77 2.15
CA LEU A 312 -8.01 4.05 1.35
C LEU A 312 -7.64 4.65 -0.01
N ALA A 313 -6.71 5.61 -0.03
CA ALA A 313 -6.22 6.23 -1.26
C ALA A 313 -5.55 5.20 -2.20
N LEU A 314 -4.91 4.18 -1.65
CA LEU A 314 -4.24 3.12 -2.42
C LEU A 314 -5.17 1.97 -2.87
N GLN A 315 -6.42 1.94 -2.41
CA GLN A 315 -7.36 0.87 -2.70
C GLN A 315 -7.59 0.62 -4.21
N PRO A 316 -7.79 1.63 -5.08
CA PRO A 316 -8.01 1.40 -6.52
C PRO A 316 -6.81 0.72 -7.21
N ARG A 317 -5.59 1.09 -6.79
CA ARG A 317 -4.34 0.50 -7.31
C ARG A 317 -4.18 -0.94 -6.84
N TRP A 318 -4.54 -1.21 -5.58
CA TRP A 318 -4.58 -2.56 -5.03
C TRP A 318 -5.60 -3.47 -5.75
N ASP A 319 -6.81 -2.98 -5.99
CA ASP A 319 -7.83 -3.73 -6.71
C ASP A 319 -7.36 -4.08 -8.13
N THR A 320 -6.71 -3.13 -8.82
CA THR A 320 -6.06 -3.37 -10.12
C THR A 320 -5.01 -4.48 -10.05
N LEU A 321 -4.19 -4.51 -8.99
CA LEU A 321 -3.20 -5.57 -8.76
C LEU A 321 -3.89 -6.93 -8.58
N LEU A 322 -4.99 -7.01 -7.82
CA LEU A 322 -5.71 -8.26 -7.57
C LEU A 322 -6.33 -8.86 -8.84
N THR A 323 -6.80 -8.03 -9.78
CA THR A 323 -7.33 -8.54 -11.07
C THR A 323 -6.32 -9.37 -11.86
N ARG A 324 -5.02 -9.19 -11.60
CA ARG A 324 -3.93 -9.90 -12.28
C ARG A 324 -3.61 -11.27 -11.64
N ARG A 325 -4.13 -11.59 -10.44
CA ARG A 325 -3.86 -12.85 -9.70
C ARG A 325 -4.62 -14.08 -10.21
N GLY A 326 -5.51 -13.92 -11.20
CA GLY A 326 -6.37 -14.99 -11.67
C GLY A 326 -7.46 -15.37 -10.65
N SER A 327 -8.28 -16.37 -10.96
CA SER A 327 -9.47 -16.72 -10.16
C SER A 327 -9.18 -17.52 -8.88
N GLU A 328 -7.99 -18.12 -8.75
CA GLU A 328 -7.64 -19.02 -7.64
C GLU A 328 -7.70 -18.35 -6.26
N ASN A 329 -7.49 -17.02 -6.19
CA ASN A 329 -7.46 -16.25 -4.94
C ASN A 329 -8.44 -15.06 -4.92
N ALA A 330 -9.51 -15.09 -5.73
CA ALA A 330 -10.44 -13.96 -5.88
C ALA A 330 -11.13 -13.48 -4.58
N LYS A 331 -11.11 -14.30 -3.52
CA LYS A 331 -11.69 -13.97 -2.20
C LYS A 331 -10.69 -13.38 -1.20
N ALA A 332 -9.39 -13.56 -1.41
CA ALA A 332 -8.36 -13.04 -0.50
C ALA A 332 -8.05 -11.59 -0.86
N ASN A 333 -8.38 -10.66 0.04
CA ASN A 333 -8.04 -9.25 -0.10
C ASN A 333 -7.47 -8.75 1.23
N GLU A 334 -6.15 -8.89 1.35
CA GLU A 334 -5.39 -8.58 2.55
C GLU A 334 -5.51 -7.08 2.91
N LEU A 335 -5.62 -6.19 1.91
CA LEU A 335 -5.86 -4.76 2.13
C LEU A 335 -7.25 -4.52 2.73
N LYS A 336 -8.29 -5.17 2.21
CA LYS A 336 -9.66 -5.02 2.73
C LYS A 336 -9.77 -5.48 4.18
N ASP A 337 -9.16 -6.61 4.52
CA ASP A 337 -9.10 -7.13 5.89
C ASP A 337 -8.30 -6.20 6.81
N GLY A 338 -7.18 -5.69 6.30
CA GLY A 338 -6.36 -4.67 6.94
C GLY A 338 -7.12 -3.37 7.24
N LEU A 339 -7.79 -2.83 6.23
CA LEU A 339 -8.66 -1.64 6.31
C LEU A 339 -9.78 -1.86 7.32
N SER A 340 -10.41 -3.03 7.34
CA SER A 340 -11.44 -3.35 8.35
C SER A 340 -10.89 -3.33 9.76
N THR A 341 -9.70 -3.91 9.98
CA THR A 341 -9.07 -3.94 11.30
C THR A 341 -8.62 -2.56 11.76
N LEU A 342 -7.96 -1.80 10.88
CA LEU A 342 -7.47 -0.45 11.16
C LEU A 342 -8.63 0.52 11.43
N ARG A 343 -9.72 0.39 10.66
CA ARG A 343 -10.96 1.14 10.88
C ARG A 343 -11.56 0.83 12.24
N GLY A 344 -11.59 -0.43 12.67
CA GLY A 344 -12.04 -0.80 14.03
C GLY A 344 -11.22 -0.14 15.14
N VAL A 345 -9.96 0.20 14.90
CA VAL A 345 -9.14 0.99 15.82
C VAL A 345 -9.52 2.47 15.77
N CYS A 346 -9.69 3.04 14.57
CA CYS A 346 -10.12 4.43 14.39
C CYS A 346 -11.50 4.69 15.05
N LEU A 347 -12.46 3.80 14.83
CA LEU A 347 -13.82 3.90 15.40
C LEU A 347 -13.82 3.93 16.94
N ARG A 348 -12.91 3.20 17.58
CA ARG A 348 -12.76 3.19 19.04
C ARG A 348 -12.03 4.43 19.57
N SER A 349 -11.23 5.10 18.75
CA SER A 349 -10.46 6.26 19.19
C SER A 349 -11.33 7.46 19.55
N PHE A 350 -12.45 7.69 18.84
CA PHE A 350 -13.33 8.83 19.10
C PHE A 350 -14.07 8.75 20.45
N PRO A 351 -14.76 7.63 20.80
CA PRO A 351 -15.38 7.48 22.12
C PRO A 351 -14.37 7.49 23.26
N GLU A 352 -13.22 6.82 23.09
CA GLU A 352 -12.17 6.78 24.12
C GLU A 352 -11.64 8.20 24.41
N PHE A 353 -11.43 9.02 23.39
CA PHE A 353 -11.01 10.40 23.56
C PHE A 353 -12.03 11.25 24.35
N LEU A 354 -13.32 11.12 24.06
CA LEU A 354 -14.37 11.79 24.85
C LEU A 354 -14.44 11.27 26.29
N ALA A 355 -14.24 9.97 26.50
CA ALA A 355 -14.19 9.37 27.82
C ALA A 355 -12.99 9.90 28.61
N ASP A 356 -11.82 10.06 28.00
CA ASP A 356 -10.62 10.61 28.64
C ASP A 356 -10.84 12.04 29.14
N ILE A 357 -11.49 12.90 28.34
CA ILE A 357 -11.88 14.26 28.74
C ILE A 357 -12.79 14.22 29.97
N LYS A 358 -13.79 13.33 29.99
CA LYS A 358 -14.73 13.18 31.11
C LYS A 358 -14.06 12.65 32.37
N MET A 359 -13.23 11.62 32.23
CA MET A 359 -12.51 11.00 33.34
C MET A 359 -11.54 11.98 34.01
N ALA A 360 -10.96 12.91 33.25
CA ALA A 360 -10.13 13.98 33.81
C ALA A 360 -10.91 14.85 34.83
N SER A 361 -12.23 15.05 34.64
CA SER A 361 -13.07 15.72 35.62
C SER A 361 -13.32 14.89 36.87
N LEU A 362 -13.57 13.59 36.74
CA LEU A 362 -13.86 12.72 37.88
C LEU A 362 -12.65 12.55 38.81
N GLN A 363 -11.44 12.51 38.25
CA GLN A 363 -10.20 12.42 39.04
C GLN A 363 -9.90 13.70 39.82
N LYS A 364 -10.23 14.87 39.26
CA LYS A 364 -9.94 16.18 39.87
C LYS A 364 -11.12 16.77 40.65
N ALA A 365 -12.34 16.24 40.48
CA ALA A 365 -13.56 16.72 41.15
C ALA A 365 -13.81 16.04 42.51
N VAL A 366 -12.75 15.69 43.25
CA VAL A 366 -12.87 15.19 44.61
C VAL A 366 -13.27 16.36 45.53
N PRO A 367 -14.42 16.29 46.25
CA PRO A 367 -14.89 17.40 47.06
C PRO A 367 -13.85 17.87 48.08
N GLY A 368 -13.50 19.15 48.05
CA GLY A 368 -12.58 19.77 49.01
C GLY A 368 -11.09 19.73 48.62
N MET A 369 -10.73 19.14 47.47
CA MET A 369 -9.37 19.21 46.92
C MET A 369 -9.06 20.62 46.41
N GLU A 370 -7.94 21.22 46.83
CA GLU A 370 -7.44 22.45 46.22
C GLU A 370 -6.76 22.10 44.90
N THR A 371 -7.45 22.36 43.78
CA THR A 371 -6.87 22.17 42.45
C THR A 371 -6.26 23.49 41.97
N SER A 372 -5.17 23.41 41.23
CA SER A 372 -4.54 24.57 40.60
C SER A 372 -5.55 25.36 39.75
N VAL A 373 -5.37 26.68 39.72
CA VAL A 373 -6.12 27.62 38.86
C VAL A 373 -5.58 27.64 37.42
N SER A 374 -4.47 26.94 37.16
CA SER A 374 -3.85 26.80 35.84
C SER A 374 -4.75 26.08 34.84
N VAL A 375 -4.39 26.19 33.56
CA VAL A 375 -5.03 25.43 32.49
C VAL A 375 -4.82 23.93 32.74
N ALA A 376 -5.87 23.15 32.54
CA ALA A 376 -5.85 21.70 32.76
C ALA A 376 -5.29 20.97 31.52
N ASP A 377 -4.49 19.93 31.76
CA ASP A 377 -3.82 19.17 30.70
C ASP A 377 -4.78 18.58 29.65
N PHE A 378 -5.99 18.19 30.07
CA PHE A 378 -7.00 17.66 29.16
C PHE A 378 -7.56 18.73 28.22
N VAL A 379 -7.58 20.00 28.63
CA VAL A 379 -8.00 21.12 27.76
C VAL A 379 -6.92 21.38 26.70
N ILE A 380 -5.66 21.38 27.10
CA ILE A 380 -4.52 21.49 26.18
C ILE A 380 -4.56 20.33 25.17
N SER A 381 -4.84 19.11 25.65
CA SER A 381 -4.98 17.92 24.81
C SER A 381 -6.18 18.01 23.88
N ALA A 382 -7.31 18.57 24.34
CA ALA A 382 -8.50 18.79 23.53
C ALA A 382 -8.26 19.77 22.38
N VAL A 383 -7.63 20.90 22.66
CA VAL A 383 -7.23 21.89 21.65
C VAL A 383 -6.30 21.25 20.62
N LYS A 384 -5.20 20.62 21.09
CA LYS A 384 -4.24 19.94 20.21
C LYS A 384 -4.88 18.85 19.34
N TYR A 385 -5.86 18.13 19.86
CA TYR A 385 -6.60 17.14 19.07
C TYR A 385 -7.42 17.83 17.97
N MET A 386 -8.17 18.87 18.30
CA MET A 386 -8.99 19.62 17.34
C MET A 386 -8.13 20.25 16.25
N ASP A 387 -7.00 20.87 16.60
CA ASP A 387 -6.07 21.48 15.63
C ASP A 387 -5.48 20.47 14.63
N ARG A 388 -5.34 19.20 15.04
CA ARG A 388 -4.79 18.13 14.20
C ARG A 388 -5.82 17.40 13.35
N LEU A 389 -7.10 17.52 13.67
CA LEU A 389 -8.18 16.84 12.95
C LEU A 389 -8.28 17.25 11.46
N PRO A 390 -8.09 18.53 11.07
CA PRO A 390 -8.07 18.94 9.67
C PRO A 390 -7.06 18.19 8.80
N GLU A 391 -5.91 17.79 9.36
CA GLU A 391 -4.85 17.09 8.62
C GLU A 391 -5.23 15.66 8.18
N VAL A 392 -6.26 15.07 8.81
CA VAL A 392 -6.76 13.70 8.56
C VAL A 392 -8.29 13.66 8.42
N HIS A 393 -8.89 14.77 7.99
CA HIS A 393 -10.34 14.97 7.98
C HIS A 393 -11.07 13.93 7.13
N SER A 394 -10.52 13.53 5.97
CA SER A 394 -11.15 12.55 5.08
C SER A 394 -11.32 11.19 5.77
N ALA A 395 -10.25 10.67 6.40
CA ALA A 395 -10.32 9.42 7.15
C ALA A 395 -11.21 9.52 8.40
N ALA A 396 -11.14 10.66 9.11
CA ALA A 396 -11.96 10.89 10.29
C ALA A 396 -13.46 10.94 9.93
N ALA A 397 -13.84 11.67 8.88
CA ALA A 397 -15.21 11.75 8.40
C ALA A 397 -15.74 10.39 7.96
N ALA A 398 -14.98 9.65 7.14
CA ALA A 398 -15.37 8.31 6.69
C ALA A 398 -15.59 7.35 7.88
N ALA A 399 -14.73 7.41 8.90
CA ALA A 399 -14.89 6.61 10.11
C ALA A 399 -16.12 7.05 10.94
N LEU A 400 -16.35 8.34 11.12
CA LEU A 400 -17.47 8.87 11.90
C LEU A 400 -18.83 8.62 11.22
N LEU A 401 -18.91 8.76 9.88
CA LEU A 401 -20.12 8.42 9.11
C LEU A 401 -20.50 6.95 9.31
N GLN A 402 -19.50 6.06 9.33
CA GLN A 402 -19.75 4.64 9.59
C GLN A 402 -20.13 4.35 11.05
N LEU A 403 -19.54 5.07 12.01
CA LEU A 403 -19.92 4.97 13.42
C LEU A 403 -21.38 5.40 13.62
N GLY A 404 -21.82 6.41 12.87
CA GLY A 404 -23.12 7.05 12.97
C GLY A 404 -23.08 8.26 13.89
N ASP A 405 -23.81 9.32 13.52
CA ASP A 405 -23.87 10.57 14.26
C ASP A 405 -24.26 10.35 15.73
N GLY A 406 -23.46 10.89 16.66
CA GLY A 406 -23.70 10.80 18.10
C GLY A 406 -23.37 9.45 18.74
N ASN A 407 -23.11 8.39 17.97
CA ASN A 407 -22.77 7.08 18.52
C ASN A 407 -21.39 7.06 19.19
N TRP A 408 -20.58 8.10 19.06
CA TRP A 408 -19.34 8.27 19.83
C TRP A 408 -19.57 8.54 21.33
N LYS A 409 -20.78 8.86 21.77
CA LYS A 409 -21.14 9.07 23.19
C LYS A 409 -21.49 7.78 23.96
N MET A 410 -20.92 6.65 23.55
CA MET A 410 -21.21 5.32 24.12
C MET A 410 -21.28 5.34 25.66
N GLY A 411 -22.40 4.89 26.23
CA GLY A 411 -22.58 4.75 27.69
C GLY A 411 -23.41 5.83 28.40
N GLU A 412 -23.85 6.90 27.72
CA GLU A 412 -24.70 7.93 28.34
C GLU A 412 -26.19 7.56 28.45
N GLY A 413 -26.61 6.37 28.01
CA GLY A 413 -28.02 5.95 28.03
C GLY A 413 -28.94 6.79 27.12
N VAL A 414 -28.39 7.78 26.41
CA VAL A 414 -29.08 8.55 25.39
C VAL A 414 -29.16 7.66 24.16
N ALA A 415 -30.31 7.02 23.96
CA ALA A 415 -30.67 6.56 22.63
C ALA A 415 -30.56 7.78 21.71
N VAL A 416 -29.65 7.73 20.74
CA VAL A 416 -29.53 8.82 19.76
C VAL A 416 -30.88 8.89 19.07
N SER A 417 -31.68 9.88 19.47
CA SER A 417 -32.96 10.22 18.85
C SER A 417 -32.75 10.22 17.35
N ALA A 418 -33.67 9.61 16.59
CA ALA A 418 -33.64 9.40 15.15
C ALA A 418 -33.26 10.68 14.36
N LYS A 419 -31.97 10.99 14.33
CA LYS A 419 -31.39 12.01 13.48
C LYS A 419 -31.38 11.44 12.06
N PRO A 420 -31.53 12.29 11.03
CA PRO A 420 -31.38 11.84 9.65
C PRO A 420 -30.03 11.13 9.51
N LYS A 421 -30.05 9.98 8.84
CA LYS A 421 -28.86 9.17 8.62
C LYS A 421 -27.95 9.97 7.67
N LEU A 422 -26.92 10.60 8.23
CA LEU A 422 -25.89 11.29 7.45
C LEU A 422 -25.24 10.27 6.51
N GLY A 423 -25.08 10.66 5.25
CA GLY A 423 -24.60 9.80 4.16
C GLY A 423 -23.36 10.35 3.47
N ASP A 424 -23.01 9.77 2.33
CA ASP A 424 -21.93 10.25 1.48
C ASP A 424 -22.23 11.70 1.03
N GLY A 425 -21.34 12.64 1.35
CA GLY A 425 -21.51 14.08 1.14
C GLY A 425 -21.70 14.91 2.41
N ASP A 426 -22.00 14.27 3.55
CA ASP A 426 -22.17 14.93 4.85
C ASP A 426 -20.89 14.89 5.72
N GLU A 427 -19.71 14.71 5.09
CA GLU A 427 -18.41 14.56 5.76
C GLU A 427 -18.03 15.75 6.63
N GLN A 428 -18.35 16.97 6.19
CA GLN A 428 -18.11 18.18 6.97
C GLN A 428 -19.06 18.26 8.18
N VAL A 429 -20.34 17.93 7.98
CA VAL A 429 -21.38 18.01 9.02
C VAL A 429 -21.10 17.04 10.17
N ILE A 430 -20.68 15.81 9.87
CA ILE A 430 -20.37 14.82 10.92
C ILE A 430 -19.15 15.27 11.75
N LEU A 431 -18.15 15.90 11.13
CA LEU A 431 -16.98 16.44 11.81
C LEU A 431 -17.35 17.63 12.69
N GLU A 432 -18.21 18.53 12.19
CA GLU A 432 -18.76 19.64 12.97
C GLU A 432 -19.51 19.16 14.22
N HIS A 433 -20.36 18.13 14.08
CA HIS A 433 -21.07 17.53 15.21
C HIS A 433 -20.11 16.89 16.23
N PHE A 434 -19.09 16.19 15.76
CA PHE A 434 -18.10 15.58 16.65
C PHE A 434 -17.28 16.63 17.41
N ILE A 435 -16.81 17.69 16.74
CA ILE A 435 -16.08 18.80 17.38
C ILE A 435 -16.98 19.51 18.40
N TYR A 436 -18.25 19.76 18.07
CA TYR A 436 -19.23 20.31 19.01
C TYR A 436 -19.31 19.46 20.28
N ASP A 437 -19.34 18.14 20.13
CA ASP A 437 -19.41 17.21 21.27
C ASP A 437 -18.12 17.16 22.08
N VAL A 438 -16.95 17.29 21.46
CA VAL A 438 -15.65 17.45 22.14
C VAL A 438 -15.65 18.72 22.98
N VAL A 439 -16.03 19.85 22.37
CA VAL A 439 -16.07 21.16 23.03
C VAL A 439 -17.05 21.17 24.19
N THR A 440 -18.28 20.70 23.99
CA THR A 440 -19.29 20.66 25.06
C THR A 440 -18.89 19.73 26.19
N THR A 441 -18.29 18.57 25.89
CA THR A 441 -17.76 17.65 26.90
C THR A 441 -16.65 18.29 27.73
N ALA A 442 -15.74 19.04 27.10
CA ALA A 442 -14.70 19.79 27.80
C ALA A 442 -15.29 20.89 28.70
N ILE A 443 -16.27 21.66 28.19
CA ILE A 443 -16.98 22.70 28.95
C ILE A 443 -17.68 22.12 30.18
N THR A 444 -18.41 21.02 30.04
CA THR A 444 -19.10 20.35 31.15
C THR A 444 -18.09 19.84 32.18
N SER A 445 -17.01 19.22 31.73
CA SER A 445 -15.92 18.72 32.59
C SER A 445 -15.26 19.84 33.41
N LEU A 446 -14.97 20.97 32.77
CA LEU A 446 -14.44 22.17 33.42
C LEU A 446 -15.41 22.75 34.45
N THR A 447 -16.69 22.82 34.11
CA THR A 447 -17.75 23.34 34.99
C THR A 447 -17.89 22.47 36.24
N THR A 448 -17.82 21.14 36.09
CA THR A 448 -17.87 20.18 37.20
C THR A 448 -16.68 20.37 38.14
N ILE A 449 -15.45 20.45 37.61
CA ILE A 449 -14.24 20.69 38.42
C ILE A 449 -14.34 22.04 39.14
N SER A 450 -14.77 23.10 38.45
CA SER A 450 -14.94 24.44 39.01
C SER A 450 -15.87 24.44 40.23
N ARG A 451 -17.00 23.73 40.14
CA ARG A 451 -18.00 23.64 41.23
C ARG A 451 -17.55 22.78 42.40
N SER A 452 -16.65 21.82 42.16
CA SER A 452 -16.11 20.94 43.20
C SER A 452 -15.02 21.58 44.06
N GLN A 453 -14.48 22.74 43.65
CA GLN A 453 -13.45 23.46 44.40
C GLN A 453 -13.95 23.90 45.77
N ARG A 454 -13.09 23.76 46.79
CA ARG A 454 -13.38 24.21 48.16
C ARG A 454 -13.76 25.69 48.24
N ARG A 455 -13.07 26.54 47.47
CA ARG A 455 -13.27 28.00 47.46
C ARG A 455 -13.93 28.41 46.15
N PRO A 456 -15.18 28.95 46.17
CA PRO A 456 -15.87 29.39 44.95
C PRO A 456 -15.07 30.39 44.12
N ALA A 457 -14.35 31.31 44.77
CA ALA A 457 -13.45 32.25 44.11
C ALA A 457 -12.39 31.55 43.24
N HIS A 458 -11.71 30.52 43.76
CA HIS A 458 -10.70 29.77 43.01
C HIS A 458 -11.34 28.95 41.88
N GLY A 459 -12.51 28.35 42.13
CA GLY A 459 -13.27 27.64 41.11
C GLY A 459 -13.65 28.53 39.94
N SER A 460 -14.06 29.77 40.21
CA SER A 460 -14.40 30.75 39.17
C SER A 460 -13.18 31.20 38.35
N MET A 461 -12.02 31.38 38.99
CA MET A 461 -10.77 31.72 38.31
C MET A 461 -10.27 30.56 37.43
N TYR A 462 -10.35 29.32 37.94
CA TYR A 462 -9.98 28.12 37.20
C TYR A 462 -10.82 27.99 35.92
N LEU A 463 -12.14 28.16 36.06
CA LEU A 463 -13.06 28.08 34.94
C LEU A 463 -12.77 29.17 33.90
N LEU A 464 -12.53 30.40 34.35
CA LEU A 464 -12.22 31.52 33.47
C LEU A 464 -10.93 31.28 32.68
N ASN A 465 -9.85 30.83 33.33
CA ASN A 465 -8.58 30.51 32.67
C ASN A 465 -8.74 29.44 31.59
N ASN A 466 -9.38 28.33 31.95
CA ASN A 466 -9.55 27.21 31.02
C ASN A 466 -10.50 27.55 29.86
N MET A 467 -11.59 28.28 30.12
CA MET A 467 -12.52 28.70 29.08
C MET A 467 -11.89 29.74 28.15
N SER A 468 -11.07 30.64 28.69
CA SER A 468 -10.30 31.59 27.88
C SER A 468 -9.30 30.87 27.00
N TYR A 469 -8.52 29.93 27.56
CA TYR A 469 -7.56 29.14 26.79
C TYR A 469 -8.24 28.35 25.68
N LEU A 470 -9.34 27.66 25.99
CA LEU A 470 -10.11 26.89 25.02
C LEU A 470 -10.64 27.77 23.90
N ARG A 471 -11.23 28.93 24.22
CA ARG A 471 -11.77 29.88 23.23
C ARG A 471 -10.67 30.52 22.38
N HIS A 472 -9.58 30.94 23.01
CA HIS A 472 -8.47 31.61 22.34
C HIS A 472 -7.86 30.69 21.29
N ASN A 473 -7.44 29.48 21.70
CA ASN A 473 -6.75 28.53 20.81
C ASN A 473 -7.67 27.75 19.86
N THR A 474 -8.97 28.05 19.79
CA THR A 474 -9.89 27.40 18.84
C THR A 474 -10.61 28.38 17.94
N VAL A 475 -11.03 29.53 18.46
CA VAL A 475 -11.86 30.50 17.73
C VAL A 475 -11.06 31.75 17.34
N LEU A 476 -10.15 32.21 18.19
CA LEU A 476 -9.41 33.46 17.95
C LEU A 476 -8.12 33.22 17.18
N GLU A 477 -7.28 32.33 17.72
CA GLU A 477 -5.96 32.00 17.19
C GLU A 477 -5.79 30.47 17.19
N PRO A 478 -6.49 29.75 16.30
CA PRO A 478 -6.29 28.30 16.14
C PRO A 478 -4.89 28.03 15.57
N ALA A 479 -4.26 26.94 16.00
CA ALA A 479 -2.95 26.56 15.48
C ALA A 479 -3.01 26.13 14.00
N HIS A 480 -4.18 25.62 13.57
CA HIS A 480 -4.45 25.23 12.20
C HIS A 480 -5.67 26.01 11.67
N GLU A 481 -5.49 26.88 10.67
CA GLU A 481 -6.55 27.78 10.17
C GLU A 481 -7.81 27.03 9.70
N ALA A 482 -7.65 25.87 9.05
CA ALA A 482 -8.76 25.03 8.59
C ALA A 482 -9.64 24.46 9.73
N LEU A 483 -9.26 24.59 11.00
CA LEU A 483 -10.14 24.23 12.12
C LEU A 483 -11.43 25.08 12.11
N LEU A 484 -11.34 26.34 11.68
CA LEU A 484 -12.49 27.26 11.62
C LEU A 484 -13.60 26.74 10.70
N ASP A 485 -13.25 26.01 9.64
CA ASP A 485 -14.21 25.44 8.69
C ASP A 485 -15.06 24.32 9.29
N PHE A 486 -14.57 23.70 10.37
CA PHE A 486 -15.29 22.65 11.11
C PHE A 486 -15.91 23.15 12.42
N LEU A 487 -15.77 24.44 12.74
CA LEU A 487 -16.39 25.06 13.90
C LEU A 487 -17.76 25.62 13.53
N SER A 488 -18.78 24.78 13.66
CA SER A 488 -20.16 25.17 13.44
C SER A 488 -20.57 26.36 14.33
N LYS A 489 -21.54 27.16 13.86
CA LYS A 489 -22.06 28.32 14.61
C LYS A 489 -22.50 27.98 16.04
N PRO A 490 -23.22 26.86 16.30
CA PRO A 490 -23.53 26.42 17.65
C PRO A 490 -22.30 26.18 18.54
N THR A 491 -21.20 25.69 17.97
CA THR A 491 -19.94 25.46 18.69
C THR A 491 -19.29 26.78 19.12
N GLN A 492 -19.23 27.74 18.20
CA GLN A 492 -18.72 29.08 18.49
C GLN A 492 -19.58 29.80 19.53
N ASP A 493 -20.91 29.69 19.42
CA ASP A 493 -21.86 30.27 20.37
C ASP A 493 -21.72 29.62 21.77
N ALA A 494 -21.51 28.31 21.84
CA ALA A 494 -21.27 27.60 23.10
C ALA A 494 -20.00 28.08 23.79
N LEU A 495 -18.88 28.22 23.07
CA LEU A 495 -17.62 28.74 23.61
C LEU A 495 -17.76 30.19 24.09
N ASN A 496 -18.34 31.06 23.27
CA ASN A 496 -18.52 32.46 23.60
C ASN A 496 -19.47 32.67 24.78
N SER A 497 -20.58 31.93 24.83
CA SER A 497 -21.56 32.00 25.92
C SER A 497 -21.00 31.49 27.24
N ASN A 498 -20.28 30.37 27.23
CA ASN A 498 -19.64 29.82 28.43
C ASN A 498 -18.49 30.71 28.92
N PHE A 499 -17.73 31.36 28.03
CA PHE A 499 -16.75 32.37 28.43
C PHE A 499 -17.39 33.56 29.13
N ARG A 500 -18.49 34.11 28.59
CA ARG A 500 -19.24 35.20 29.25
C ARG A 500 -19.77 34.76 30.63
N THR A 501 -20.27 33.54 30.73
CA THR A 501 -20.77 32.96 31.99
C THR A 501 -19.64 32.78 33.01
N ALA A 502 -18.47 32.27 32.59
CA ALA A 502 -17.29 32.13 33.44
C ALA A 502 -16.78 33.50 33.92
N LYS A 503 -16.75 34.51 33.03
CA LYS A 503 -16.38 35.89 33.35
C LYS A 503 -17.35 36.48 34.38
N ALA A 504 -18.66 36.31 34.21
CA ALA A 504 -19.66 36.77 35.18
C ALA A 504 -19.52 36.08 36.54
N ALA A 505 -19.34 34.75 36.56
CA ALA A 505 -19.12 33.99 37.79
C ALA A 505 -17.85 34.43 38.53
N TYR A 506 -16.80 34.77 37.79
CA TYR A 506 -15.57 35.33 38.34
C TYR A 506 -15.80 36.68 39.03
N PHE A 507 -16.52 37.60 38.38
CA PHE A 507 -16.89 38.88 38.98
C PHE A 507 -17.73 38.71 40.24
N ASP A 508 -18.72 37.82 40.18
CA ASP A 508 -19.62 37.58 41.30
C ASP A 508 -18.86 36.99 42.50
N ALA A 509 -18.07 35.93 42.29
CA ALA A 509 -17.36 35.26 43.38
C ALA A 509 -16.23 36.11 44.00
N ASN A 510 -15.56 36.97 43.22
CA ASN A 510 -14.40 37.73 43.69
C ASN A 510 -14.71 39.16 44.12
N PHE A 511 -15.66 39.84 43.47
CA PHE A 511 -15.89 41.28 43.67
C PHE A 511 -17.30 41.64 44.17
N SER A 512 -18.31 40.78 44.00
CA SER A 512 -19.66 41.04 44.56
C SER A 512 -19.64 41.22 46.09
N PRO A 513 -18.88 40.43 46.88
CA PRO A 513 -18.78 40.65 48.33
C PRO A 513 -18.21 42.03 48.69
N LEU A 514 -17.28 42.56 47.88
CA LEU A 514 -16.76 43.92 48.05
C LEU A 514 -17.85 44.95 47.79
N LEU A 515 -18.57 44.82 46.68
CA LEU A 515 -19.62 45.77 46.29
C LEU A 515 -20.78 45.78 47.29
N GLN A 516 -21.14 44.64 47.88
CA GLN A 516 -22.17 44.56 48.92
C GLN A 516 -21.81 45.42 50.13
N THR A 517 -20.54 45.51 50.54
CA THR A 517 -20.12 46.41 51.62
C THR A 517 -20.32 47.90 51.29
N LEU A 518 -20.36 48.25 49.99
CA LEU A 518 -20.55 49.60 49.48
C LEU A 518 -22.02 49.93 49.18
N THR A 519 -22.95 49.00 49.44
CA THR A 519 -24.39 49.24 49.30
C THR A 519 -25.00 49.80 50.59
N ASP A 520 -26.01 50.65 50.44
CA ASP A 520 -26.75 51.22 51.56
C ASP A 520 -27.86 50.25 52.01
N ASP A 521 -27.92 49.95 53.31
CA ASP A 521 -29.05 49.18 53.85
C ASP A 521 -30.25 50.11 53.96
N ALA A 522 -31.33 49.77 53.26
CA ALA A 522 -32.56 50.56 53.16
C ALA A 522 -33.27 50.83 54.51
N GLY A 523 -32.76 50.31 55.64
CA GLY A 523 -33.33 50.48 56.98
C GLY A 523 -32.44 51.22 58.00
N ALA A 524 -31.22 51.67 57.65
CA ALA A 524 -30.27 52.24 58.62
C ALA A 524 -30.24 53.77 58.68
N SER A 525 -31.14 54.47 57.98
CA SER A 525 -31.18 55.93 57.96
C SER A 525 -31.88 56.48 59.22
N GLY A 526 -31.10 56.84 60.26
CA GLY A 526 -31.57 57.80 61.27
C GLY A 526 -31.18 57.61 62.73
N LYS A 527 -30.40 56.59 63.13
CA LYS A 527 -29.99 56.41 64.55
C LYS A 527 -28.47 56.39 64.72
N SER A 528 -28.00 56.67 65.93
CA SER A 528 -26.58 56.71 66.35
C SER A 528 -25.74 55.49 65.91
N GLY A 529 -26.38 54.34 65.64
CA GLY A 529 -25.75 53.16 65.05
C GLY A 529 -25.33 53.29 63.58
N ALA A 530 -25.86 54.24 62.82
CA ALA A 530 -25.55 54.41 61.39
C ALA A 530 -24.08 54.81 61.15
N LYS A 531 -23.50 55.67 62.01
CA LYS A 531 -22.09 56.05 61.91
C LYS A 531 -21.14 54.90 62.26
N ALA A 532 -21.56 53.99 63.15
CA ALA A 532 -20.80 52.79 63.48
C ALA A 532 -20.84 51.76 62.33
N ALA A 533 -22.02 51.54 61.74
CA ALA A 533 -22.21 50.65 60.60
C ALA A 533 -21.37 51.08 59.38
N VAL A 534 -21.28 52.39 59.09
CA VAL A 534 -20.44 52.91 57.99
C VAL A 534 -18.95 52.64 58.23
N LYS A 535 -18.47 52.76 59.48
CA LYS A 535 -17.07 52.44 59.84
C LYS A 535 -16.77 50.96 59.67
N GLU A 536 -17.69 50.09 60.06
CA GLU A 536 -17.59 48.65 59.87
C GLU A 536 -17.57 48.28 58.39
N LYS A 537 -18.42 48.90 57.57
CA LYS A 537 -18.44 48.74 56.11
C LYS A 537 -17.10 49.09 55.45
N PHE A 538 -16.50 50.23 55.79
CA PHE A 538 -15.17 50.58 55.29
C PHE A 538 -14.09 49.57 55.73
N THR A 539 -14.12 49.15 56.99
CA THR A 539 -13.13 48.20 57.53
C THR A 539 -13.24 46.86 56.80
N ARG A 540 -14.46 46.34 56.66
CA ARG A 540 -14.77 45.09 55.96
C ARG A 540 -14.45 45.17 54.47
N PHE A 541 -14.68 46.31 53.81
CA PHE A 541 -14.29 46.52 52.41
C PHE A 541 -12.78 46.32 52.22
N TYR A 542 -11.95 46.99 53.04
CA TYR A 542 -10.50 46.88 52.89
C TYR A 542 -9.95 45.50 53.28
N GLU A 543 -10.55 44.84 54.27
CA GLU A 543 -10.21 43.43 54.60
C GLU A 543 -10.52 42.50 53.42
N LEU A 544 -11.72 42.59 52.85
CA LEU A 544 -12.08 41.82 51.67
C LEU A 544 -11.20 42.17 50.46
N LEU A 545 -10.77 43.43 50.32
CA LEU A 545 -9.92 43.86 49.22
C LEU A 545 -8.54 43.22 49.35
N GLU A 546 -7.97 43.24 50.56
CA GLU A 546 -6.70 42.58 50.86
C GLU A 546 -6.78 41.06 50.60
N GLU A 547 -7.88 40.40 50.99
CA GLU A 547 -8.09 38.99 50.67
C GLU A 547 -8.18 38.74 49.15
N VAL A 548 -8.86 39.62 48.39
CA VAL A 548 -8.93 39.50 46.93
C VAL A 548 -7.53 39.64 46.33
N LEU A 549 -6.77 40.66 46.74
CA LEU A 549 -5.42 40.88 46.25
C LEU A 549 -4.50 39.70 46.59
N ASP A 550 -4.59 39.16 47.80
CA ASP A 550 -3.79 38.01 48.22
C ASP A 550 -4.12 36.75 47.40
N ARG A 551 -5.41 36.47 47.18
CA ARG A 551 -5.84 35.36 46.31
C ARG A 551 -5.28 35.49 44.89
N HIS A 552 -5.26 36.69 44.31
CA HIS A 552 -4.74 36.93 42.96
C HIS A 552 -3.21 36.87 42.87
N LYS A 553 -2.48 36.99 43.98
CA LYS A 553 -1.03 36.74 43.99
C LYS A 553 -0.72 35.25 43.79
N GLY A 554 -1.51 34.36 44.41
CA GLY A 554 -1.36 32.91 44.31
C GLY A 554 -2.03 32.29 43.08
N ALA A 555 -3.09 32.92 42.56
CA ALA A 555 -3.86 32.43 41.43
C ALA A 555 -3.84 33.44 40.28
N ARG A 556 -2.96 33.19 39.30
CA ARG A 556 -2.84 34.07 38.12
C ARG A 556 -3.93 33.79 37.10
N LEU A 557 -4.44 34.86 36.49
CA LEU A 557 -5.49 34.81 35.48
C LEU A 557 -4.89 34.99 34.09
N LEU A 558 -5.40 34.24 33.11
CA LEU A 558 -5.14 34.36 31.68
C LEU A 558 -3.66 34.63 31.32
N GLU A 559 -2.75 33.78 31.79
CA GLU A 559 -1.31 33.97 31.50
C GLU A 559 -1.01 33.94 29.99
N ASP A 560 -1.78 33.15 29.22
CA ASP A 560 -1.59 32.97 27.77
C ASP A 560 -2.33 34.03 26.92
N ASP A 561 -3.12 34.92 27.52
CA ASP A 561 -3.91 35.94 26.80
C ASP A 561 -3.80 37.31 27.51
N PRO A 562 -2.71 38.07 27.27
CA PRO A 562 -2.46 39.32 27.96
C PRO A 562 -3.48 40.40 27.60
N GLU A 563 -4.05 40.37 26.40
CA GLU A 563 -5.05 41.36 25.96
C GLU A 563 -6.36 41.17 26.72
N SER A 564 -6.89 39.95 26.77
CA SER A 564 -8.09 39.65 27.55
C SER A 564 -7.86 39.85 29.05
N ARG A 565 -6.67 39.56 29.55
CA ARG A 565 -6.28 39.81 30.95
C ARG A 565 -6.36 41.29 31.30
N MET A 566 -5.79 42.16 30.46
CA MET A 566 -5.89 43.62 30.64
C MET A 566 -7.34 44.11 30.54
N ALA A 567 -8.12 43.60 29.58
CA ALA A 567 -9.52 43.96 29.43
C ALA A 567 -10.37 43.60 30.66
N ILE A 568 -10.14 42.43 31.26
CA ILE A 568 -10.77 42.03 32.52
C ILE A 568 -10.36 42.99 33.64
N GLY A 569 -9.09 43.37 33.72
CA GLY A 569 -8.60 44.33 34.71
C GLY A 569 -9.28 45.70 34.61
N GLU A 570 -9.44 46.22 33.40
CA GLU A 570 -10.16 47.48 33.17
C GLU A 570 -11.65 47.36 33.55
N ASP A 571 -12.29 46.23 33.27
CA ASP A 571 -13.69 45.98 33.67
C ASP A 571 -13.84 45.93 35.20
N VAL A 572 -12.88 45.33 35.92
CA VAL A 572 -12.86 45.29 37.39
C VAL A 572 -12.74 46.70 37.97
N VAL A 573 -11.84 47.51 37.41
CA VAL A 573 -11.65 48.91 37.81
C VAL A 573 -12.94 49.69 37.59
N LYS A 574 -13.57 49.57 36.43
CA LYS A 574 -14.85 50.22 36.10
C LYS A 574 -16.00 49.77 37.01
N LEU A 575 -15.93 48.58 37.57
CA LEU A 575 -16.93 48.05 38.49
C LEU A 575 -16.73 48.55 39.94
N VAL A 576 -15.50 48.45 40.46
CA VAL A 576 -15.21 48.68 41.89
C VAL A 576 -14.93 50.15 42.20
N VAL A 577 -14.12 50.83 41.38
CA VAL A 577 -13.61 52.19 41.70
C VAL A 577 -14.74 53.23 41.74
N PRO A 578 -15.65 53.31 40.75
CA PRO A 578 -16.75 54.28 40.79
C PRO A 578 -17.69 54.07 42.00
N SER A 579 -17.92 52.81 42.39
CA SER A 579 -18.74 52.44 43.55
C SER A 579 -18.09 52.92 44.85
N LEU A 580 -16.77 52.73 44.99
CA LEU A 580 -16.01 53.20 46.14
C LEU A 580 -15.97 54.73 46.23
N VAL A 581 -15.78 55.42 45.09
CA VAL A 581 -15.76 56.90 45.04
C VAL A 581 -17.11 57.47 45.46
N ARG A 582 -18.22 56.93 44.91
CA ARG A 582 -19.58 57.36 45.27
C ARG A 582 -19.86 57.15 46.76
N PHE A 583 -19.52 55.99 47.29
CA PHE A 583 -19.70 55.68 48.72
C PHE A 583 -18.85 56.60 49.60
N THR A 584 -17.58 56.82 49.25
CA THR A 584 -16.66 57.66 50.00
C THR A 584 -17.10 59.12 50.03
N ASN A 585 -17.48 59.70 48.89
CA ASN A 585 -17.95 61.09 48.82
C ASN A 585 -19.23 61.29 49.64
N LYS A 586 -20.22 60.39 49.47
CA LYS A 586 -21.50 60.45 50.18
C LYS A 586 -21.36 60.45 51.70
N TYR A 587 -20.46 59.63 52.25
CA TYR A 587 -20.28 59.53 53.70
C TYR A 587 -19.27 60.53 54.27
N ARG A 588 -18.35 61.06 53.44
CA ARG A 588 -17.49 62.20 53.80
C ARG A 588 -18.31 63.47 54.02
N GLU A 589 -19.30 63.73 53.16
CA GLU A 589 -20.25 64.85 53.32
C GLU A 589 -21.12 64.73 54.58
N LYS A 590 -21.39 63.51 55.05
CA LYS A 590 -22.25 63.23 56.22
C LYS A 590 -21.50 63.19 57.56
N GLU A 591 -20.20 63.52 57.59
CA GLU A 591 -19.35 63.50 58.80
C GLU A 591 -19.49 62.22 59.65
N PHE A 592 -19.25 61.06 59.04
CA PHE A 592 -19.41 59.76 59.71
C PHE A 592 -18.39 59.50 60.84
N SER A 593 -17.25 60.20 60.87
CA SER A 593 -16.18 60.01 61.86
C SER A 593 -15.40 61.30 62.11
N LYS A 594 -14.95 61.52 63.36
CA LYS A 594 -14.00 62.58 63.72
C LYS A 594 -12.59 62.35 63.17
N ASN A 595 -12.23 61.10 62.88
CA ASN A 595 -11.00 60.71 62.20
C ASN A 595 -11.33 59.76 61.03
N PRO A 596 -11.68 60.28 59.84
CA PRO A 596 -11.98 59.48 58.65
C PRO A 596 -10.79 58.64 58.17
N GLN A 597 -9.56 59.16 58.31
CA GLN A 597 -8.30 58.49 57.89
C GLN A 597 -8.04 57.16 58.61
N LYS A 598 -8.63 56.95 59.80
CA LYS A 598 -8.51 55.68 60.53
C LYS A 598 -9.27 54.54 59.84
N TYR A 599 -10.33 54.86 59.10
CA TYR A 599 -11.24 53.88 58.49
C TYR A 599 -11.07 53.80 56.97
N ILE A 600 -10.75 54.92 56.33
CA ILE A 600 -10.37 54.98 54.91
C ILE A 600 -8.88 54.69 54.82
N LYS A 601 -8.51 53.41 54.72
CA LYS A 601 -7.11 52.95 54.75
C LYS A 601 -6.30 53.39 53.52
N GLN A 602 -6.94 53.54 52.35
CA GLN A 602 -6.28 53.83 51.08
C GLN A 602 -7.10 54.83 50.24
N SER A 603 -6.48 55.53 49.29
CA SER A 603 -7.20 56.38 48.34
C SER A 603 -7.85 55.56 47.23
N SER A 604 -8.85 56.13 46.53
CA SER A 604 -9.46 55.48 45.35
C SER A 604 -8.43 55.15 44.28
N ASP A 605 -7.42 56.01 44.11
CA ASP A 605 -6.38 55.88 43.10
C ASP A 605 -5.37 54.79 43.48
N ASP A 606 -5.12 54.60 44.78
CA ASP A 606 -4.31 53.48 45.28
C ASP A 606 -5.03 52.14 45.07
N VAL A 607 -6.34 52.10 45.33
CA VAL A 607 -7.17 50.91 45.06
C VAL A 607 -7.20 50.60 43.57
N GLU A 608 -7.36 51.60 42.70
CA GLU A 608 -7.25 51.42 41.25
C GLU A 608 -5.89 50.83 40.85
N ARG A 609 -4.79 51.38 41.39
CA ARG A 609 -3.44 50.89 41.10
C ARG A 609 -3.25 49.44 41.54
N GLN A 610 -3.74 49.07 42.71
CA GLN A 610 -3.67 47.70 43.23
C GLN A 610 -4.51 46.74 42.38
N LEU A 611 -5.74 47.14 42.00
CA LEU A 611 -6.60 46.35 41.13
C LEU A 611 -6.06 46.22 39.71
N LYS A 612 -5.31 47.21 39.19
CA LYS A 612 -4.60 47.06 37.91
C LYS A 612 -3.37 46.15 38.04
N ALA A 613 -2.69 46.19 39.17
CA ALA A 613 -1.46 45.43 39.40
C ALA A 613 -1.67 43.90 39.37
N ILE A 614 -2.84 43.40 39.78
CA ILE A 614 -3.13 41.95 39.75
C ILE A 614 -3.29 41.38 38.34
N TYR A 615 -3.47 42.21 37.30
CA TYR A 615 -3.61 41.79 35.90
C TYR A 615 -2.41 42.13 35.03
N ARG A 616 -1.32 42.62 35.62
CA ARG A 616 -0.07 42.94 34.91
C ARG A 616 0.84 41.74 34.76
#